data_AF-A0A482TZE5-F1
#
_entry.id   AF-A0A482TZE5-F1
#
_cell.length_a   1.000
_cell.length_b   1.000
_cell.length_c   1.000
_cell.angle_alpha   90.00
_cell.angle_beta   90.00
_cell.angle_gamma   90.00
#
_symmetry.space_group_name_H-M   'P 1'
#
loop_
_entity.id
_entity.type
_entity.pdbx_description
1 polymer ?
#
loop_
_entity_poly.entity_id
_entity_poly.type
_entity_poly.pdbx_seq_one_letter_code
_entity_poly.pdbx_strand_id
1 'polypeptide(L)'
;MKKSILFLFMMISSVALAQSPESQKVKYTTIKQKVCPNQKGFQLVLKAIVSDSRCPEGVTCIWAGEASAVVSVYKDSKWIEDTTLVFSMKNEEDNKKWFSKYLPEKQKKIKNIGVVPYPKEGSKIDPEEYYLKIGYLKQD
;
A
#
# COMPACT_ATOMS: atom_id res chain seq x y z
N MET A 1 48.21 3.42 -58.67
CA MET A 1 47.09 2.67 -59.28
C MET A 1 46.18 2.16 -58.17
N LYS A 2 44.88 2.36 -58.37
CA LYS A 2 43.76 2.22 -57.43
C LYS A 2 43.77 0.91 -56.62
N LYS A 3 43.83 0.99 -55.30
CA LYS A 3 43.26 -0.02 -54.38
C LYS A 3 42.33 0.72 -53.44
N SER A 4 41.11 0.99 -53.91
CA SER A 4 40.08 1.59 -53.07
C SER A 4 39.57 0.50 -52.12
N ILE A 5 39.99 0.64 -50.87
CA ILE A 5 39.56 -0.13 -49.70
C ILE A 5 38.04 0.03 -49.61
N LEU A 6 37.29 -1.04 -49.90
CA LEU A 6 35.87 -1.09 -49.61
C LEU A 6 35.76 -1.41 -48.12
N PHE A 7 35.61 -0.36 -47.32
CA PHE A 7 35.38 -0.41 -45.88
C PHE A 7 34.15 -1.29 -45.62
N LEU A 8 34.43 -2.47 -45.05
CA LEU A 8 33.44 -3.37 -44.46
C LEU A 8 32.67 -2.59 -43.39
N PHE A 9 31.39 -2.34 -43.65
CA PHE A 9 30.44 -1.74 -42.72
C PHE A 9 30.25 -2.73 -41.55
N MET A 10 31.15 -2.67 -40.57
CA MET A 10 31.05 -3.42 -39.32
C MET A 10 29.93 -2.75 -38.51
N MET A 11 28.71 -3.26 -38.70
CA MET A 11 27.55 -2.98 -37.88
C MET A 11 27.91 -3.24 -36.42
N ILE A 12 28.18 -2.16 -35.68
CA ILE A 12 28.28 -2.15 -34.23
C ILE A 12 26.89 -2.53 -33.73
N SER A 13 26.68 -3.83 -33.50
CA SER A 13 25.51 -4.33 -32.79
C SER A 13 25.56 -3.75 -31.39
N SER A 14 24.79 -2.69 -31.16
CA SER A 14 24.53 -2.17 -29.83
C SER A 14 23.80 -3.28 -29.06
N VAL A 15 24.54 -3.99 -28.22
CA VAL A 15 23.95 -4.92 -27.26
C VAL A 15 23.20 -4.04 -26.26
N ALA A 16 21.92 -3.79 -26.53
CA ALA A 16 21.02 -3.16 -25.59
C ALA A 16 20.85 -4.14 -24.42
N LEU A 17 21.65 -3.97 -23.37
CA LEU A 17 21.40 -4.60 -22.07
C LEU A 17 20.08 -4.05 -21.55
N ALA A 18 18.98 -4.75 -21.82
CA ALA A 18 17.72 -4.54 -21.15
C ALA A 18 17.88 -4.95 -19.68
N GLN A 19 18.33 -4.03 -18.84
CA GLN A 19 18.22 -4.21 -17.39
C GLN A 19 16.74 -4.09 -17.04
N SER A 20 16.06 -5.23 -16.88
CA SER A 20 14.74 -5.23 -16.28
C SER A 20 14.88 -4.70 -14.84
N PRO A 21 14.08 -3.71 -14.42
CA PRO A 21 14.12 -3.24 -13.04
C PRO A 21 13.76 -4.41 -12.13
N GLU A 22 14.66 -4.81 -11.24
CA GLU A 22 14.38 -5.82 -10.24
C GLU A 22 13.10 -5.44 -9.48
N SER A 23 12.10 -6.33 -9.51
CA SER A 23 10.83 -6.09 -8.83
C SER A 23 11.09 -5.97 -7.33
N GLN A 24 11.00 -4.75 -6.78
CA GLN A 24 11.19 -4.52 -5.36
C GLN A 24 10.26 -5.44 -4.54
N LYS A 25 10.81 -6.29 -3.67
CA LYS A 25 10.05 -7.25 -2.86
C LYS A 25 9.20 -6.51 -1.83
N VAL A 26 7.88 -6.51 -2.03
CA VAL A 26 6.88 -5.91 -1.13
C VAL A 26 6.48 -6.94 -0.08
N LYS A 27 6.59 -6.58 1.21
CA LYS A 27 6.03 -7.34 2.33
C LYS A 27 4.74 -6.69 2.81
N TYR A 28 3.90 -7.45 3.48
CA TYR A 28 2.61 -6.98 3.97
C TYR A 28 2.47 -7.20 5.47
N THR A 29 1.83 -6.23 6.13
CA THR A 29 1.28 -6.36 7.47
C THR A 29 -0.21 -6.02 7.47
N THR A 30 -0.94 -6.50 8.46
CA THR A 30 -2.38 -6.27 8.60
C THR A 30 -2.70 -5.62 9.94
N ILE A 31 -3.53 -4.59 9.92
CA ILE A 31 -4.11 -3.97 11.11
C ILE A 31 -5.54 -4.45 11.24
N LYS A 32 -5.81 -5.23 12.28
CA LYS A 32 -7.11 -5.82 12.59
C LYS A 32 -7.86 -4.98 13.62
N GLN A 33 -9.09 -5.39 13.95
CA GLN A 33 -9.96 -4.68 14.90
C GLN A 33 -9.75 -5.06 16.36
N LYS A 34 -8.80 -5.96 16.64
CA LYS A 34 -8.51 -6.45 17.99
C LYS A 34 -7.20 -5.86 18.50
N VAL A 35 -7.24 -5.35 19.73
CA VAL A 35 -6.04 -4.97 20.48
C VAL A 35 -5.29 -6.23 20.90
N CYS A 36 -3.97 -6.21 20.82
CA CYS A 36 -3.13 -7.32 21.25
C CYS A 36 -2.62 -6.98 22.66
N PRO A 37 -2.96 -7.76 23.69
CA PRO A 37 -2.52 -7.45 25.04
C PRO A 37 -0.99 -7.58 25.15
N ASN A 38 -0.41 -6.78 26.05
CA ASN A 38 1.01 -6.82 26.41
C ASN A 38 1.99 -6.49 25.26
N GLN A 39 1.54 -5.78 24.24
CA GLN A 39 2.42 -5.23 23.21
C GLN A 39 3.22 -4.05 23.77
N LYS A 40 4.54 -4.05 23.54
CA LYS A 40 5.43 -2.91 23.79
C LYS A 40 5.56 -2.06 22.54
N GLY A 41 5.69 -0.74 22.71
CA GLY A 41 5.77 0.22 21.61
C GLY A 41 4.39 0.57 21.04
N PHE A 42 4.39 1.13 19.83
CA PHE A 42 3.16 1.53 19.16
C PHE A 42 2.41 0.33 18.58
N GLN A 43 1.10 0.34 18.76
CA GLN A 43 0.16 -0.58 18.14
C GLN A 43 -0.95 0.21 17.46
N LEU A 44 -1.30 -0.19 16.24
CA LEU A 44 -2.45 0.34 15.51
C LEU A 44 -3.57 -0.70 15.52
N VAL A 45 -4.81 -0.22 15.65
CA VAL A 45 -6.02 -1.05 15.62
C VAL A 45 -7.06 -0.36 14.75
N LEU A 46 -7.69 -1.12 13.86
CA LEU A 46 -8.83 -0.63 13.09
C LEU A 46 -10.05 -0.59 14.01
N LYS A 47 -10.45 0.59 14.47
CA LYS A 47 -11.57 0.71 15.42
C LYS A 47 -12.92 0.55 14.74
N ALA A 48 -13.09 1.18 13.58
CA ALA A 48 -14.34 1.14 12.83
C ALA A 48 -14.14 1.56 11.38
N ILE A 49 -14.97 1.03 10.48
CA ILE A 49 -15.23 1.64 9.18
C ILE A 49 -16.33 2.68 9.35
N VAL A 50 -16.06 3.91 8.95
CA VAL A 50 -17.02 5.03 9.01
C VAL A 50 -17.91 5.02 7.76
N SER A 51 -17.28 4.86 6.60
CA SER A 51 -17.98 4.71 5.33
C SER A 51 -17.14 3.90 4.35
N ASP A 52 -17.81 3.18 3.45
CA ASP A 52 -17.17 2.51 2.33
C ASP A 52 -18.02 2.70 1.08
N SER A 53 -17.62 3.68 0.27
CA SER A 53 -18.27 4.06 -0.98
C SER A 53 -17.44 3.67 -2.21
N ARG A 54 -16.39 2.86 -2.00
CA ARG A 54 -15.50 2.42 -3.09
C ARG A 54 -16.33 1.71 -4.15
N CYS A 55 -16.06 2.03 -5.41
CA CYS A 55 -16.75 1.44 -6.56
C CYS A 55 -16.66 -0.09 -6.51
N PRO A 56 -17.75 -0.84 -6.33
CA PRO A 56 -17.68 -2.30 -6.19
C PRO A 56 -17.08 -2.99 -7.42
N GLU A 57 -16.41 -4.12 -7.20
CA GLU A 57 -16.05 -5.02 -8.30
C GLU A 57 -17.33 -5.54 -8.98
N GLY A 58 -17.33 -5.53 -10.32
CA GLY A 58 -18.46 -5.99 -11.14
C GLY A 58 -19.29 -4.86 -11.76
N VAL A 59 -19.15 -3.62 -11.27
CA VAL A 59 -19.89 -2.46 -11.80
C VAL A 59 -19.00 -1.44 -12.49
N THR A 60 -19.60 -0.61 -13.35
CA THR A 60 -18.94 0.56 -13.93
C THR A 60 -19.37 1.80 -13.18
N CYS A 61 -18.43 2.46 -12.49
CA CYS A 61 -18.72 3.70 -11.78
C CYS A 61 -18.24 4.93 -12.57
N ILE A 62 -19.02 6.02 -12.48
CA ILE A 62 -18.61 7.34 -12.97
C ILE A 62 -17.52 7.94 -12.06
N TRP A 63 -17.54 7.59 -10.77
CA TRP A 63 -16.59 8.02 -9.75
C TRP A 63 -16.03 6.82 -8.98
N ALA A 64 -14.74 6.84 -8.64
CA ALA A 64 -14.08 5.71 -7.96
C ALA A 64 -14.53 5.50 -6.51
N GLY A 65 -15.07 6.53 -5.86
CA GLY A 65 -15.46 6.50 -4.44
C GLY A 65 -14.27 6.46 -3.48
N GLU A 66 -14.56 6.33 -2.18
CA GLU A 66 -13.57 6.25 -1.12
C GLU A 66 -14.06 5.44 0.08
N ALA A 67 -13.12 4.98 0.91
CA ALA A 67 -13.44 4.42 2.23
C ALA A 67 -12.86 5.31 3.32
N SER A 68 -13.55 5.44 4.45
CA SER A 68 -13.05 6.15 5.62
C SER A 68 -13.13 5.26 6.85
N ALA A 69 -12.10 5.30 7.69
CA ALA A 69 -11.99 4.44 8.85
C ALA A 69 -11.33 5.16 10.03
N VAL A 70 -11.73 4.76 11.24
CA VAL A 70 -11.09 5.20 12.48
C VAL A 70 -9.99 4.21 12.84
N VAL A 71 -8.76 4.70 12.97
CA VAL A 71 -7.61 3.93 13.45
C VAL A 71 -7.23 4.43 14.83
N SER A 72 -7.23 3.53 15.80
CA SER A 72 -6.76 3.81 17.16
C SER A 72 -5.27 3.55 17.26
N VAL A 73 -4.56 4.48 17.89
CA VAL A 73 -3.15 4.35 18.25
C VAL A 73 -3.06 4.00 19.73
N TYR A 74 -2.30 2.94 20.02
CA TYR A 74 -1.93 2.54 21.37
C TYR A 74 -0.41 2.62 21.52
N LYS A 75 0.06 2.93 22.72
CA LYS A 75 1.47 2.79 23.09
C LYS A 75 1.55 2.02 24.41
N ASP A 76 2.31 0.93 24.42
CA ASP A 76 2.45 0.07 25.60
C ASP A 76 1.08 -0.35 26.17
N SER A 77 0.17 -0.78 25.28
CA SER A 77 -1.22 -1.16 25.56
C SER A 77 -2.13 -0.05 26.14
N LYS A 78 -1.68 1.21 26.17
CA LYS A 78 -2.50 2.37 26.56
C LYS A 78 -2.97 3.12 25.32
N TRP A 79 -4.25 3.47 25.28
CA TRP A 79 -4.83 4.28 24.22
C TRP A 79 -4.18 5.67 24.19
N ILE A 80 -3.87 6.17 23.00
CA ILE A 80 -3.25 7.48 22.77
C ILE A 80 -4.21 8.40 22.03
N GLU A 81 -4.70 7.96 20.88
CA GLU A 81 -5.60 8.75 20.04
C GLU A 81 -6.40 7.87 19.09
N ASP A 82 -7.48 8.45 18.56
CA ASP A 82 -8.22 7.93 17.41
C ASP A 82 -8.05 8.92 16.25
N THR A 83 -7.71 8.42 15.07
CA THR A 83 -7.64 9.24 13.86
C THR A 83 -8.57 8.67 12.78
N THR A 84 -9.41 9.53 12.21
CA THR A 84 -10.18 9.20 11.01
C THR A 84 -9.32 9.42 9.78
N LEU A 85 -9.11 8.37 9.00
CA LEU A 85 -8.36 8.40 7.75
C LEU A 85 -9.30 8.12 6.58
N VAL A 86 -9.08 8.85 5.48
CA VAL A 86 -9.79 8.65 4.20
C VAL A 86 -8.86 7.93 3.24
N PHE A 87 -9.26 6.76 2.75
CA PHE A 87 -8.54 5.91 1.83
C PHE A 87 -9.03 6.17 0.41
N SER A 88 -8.32 7.07 -0.27
CA SER A 88 -8.51 7.44 -1.68
C SER A 88 -7.14 7.74 -2.30
N MET A 89 -7.07 7.88 -3.63
CA MET A 89 -5.83 8.28 -4.30
C MET A 89 -5.33 9.66 -3.85
N LYS A 90 -6.25 10.57 -3.51
CA LYS A 90 -5.91 11.93 -3.05
C LYS A 90 -5.19 11.93 -1.72
N ASN A 91 -5.57 11.02 -0.83
CA ASN A 91 -5.07 10.95 0.55
C ASN A 91 -3.97 9.90 0.75
N GLU A 92 -3.56 9.21 -0.31
CA GLU A 92 -2.61 8.09 -0.21
C GLU A 92 -1.29 8.50 0.46
N GLU A 93 -0.71 9.63 0.03
CA GLU A 93 0.59 10.09 0.55
C GLU A 93 0.49 10.56 2.01
N ASP A 94 -0.57 11.27 2.36
CA ASP A 94 -0.79 11.74 3.74
C ASP A 94 -1.03 10.57 4.69
N ASN A 95 -1.79 9.56 4.23
CA ASN A 95 -1.97 8.33 4.99
C ASN A 95 -0.62 7.61 5.19
N LYS A 96 0.20 7.46 4.13
CA LYS A 96 1.55 6.87 4.25
C LYS A 96 2.40 7.60 5.29
N LYS A 97 2.38 8.94 5.26
CA LYS A 97 3.09 9.77 6.26
C LYS A 97 2.54 9.59 7.67
N TRP A 98 1.23 9.42 7.84
CA TRP A 98 0.64 9.18 9.16
C TRP A 98 1.04 7.80 9.70
N PHE A 99 0.88 6.73 8.91
CA PHE A 99 1.24 5.37 9.33
C PHE A 99 2.73 5.23 9.65
N SER A 100 3.62 5.88 8.89
CA SER A 100 5.07 5.77 9.11
C SER A 100 5.56 6.34 10.45
N LYS A 101 4.75 7.18 11.13
CA LYS A 101 5.04 7.66 12.49
C LYS A 101 4.97 6.55 13.54
N TYR A 102 4.09 5.57 13.34
CA TYR A 102 3.77 4.54 14.33
C TYR A 102 4.31 3.15 13.94
N LEU A 103 4.62 2.93 12.66
CA LEU A 103 5.19 1.67 12.21
C LEU A 103 6.68 1.51 12.61
N PRO A 104 7.14 0.27 12.85
CA PRO A 104 8.56 0.00 13.08
C PRO A 104 9.45 0.50 11.92
N GLU A 105 10.70 0.87 12.20
CA GLU A 105 11.64 1.41 11.19
C GLU A 105 11.67 0.58 9.90
N LYS A 106 11.74 -0.75 10.02
CA LYS A 106 11.77 -1.69 8.88
C LYS A 106 10.50 -1.69 8.00
N GLN A 107 9.44 -1.02 8.44
CA GLN A 107 8.13 -0.94 7.77
C GLN A 107 7.77 0.48 7.34
N LYS A 108 8.62 1.49 7.62
CA LYS A 108 8.33 2.90 7.31
C LYS A 108 8.32 3.21 5.81
N LYS A 109 9.03 2.42 4.99
CA LYS A 109 8.98 2.54 3.52
C LYS A 109 7.69 1.91 2.98
N ILE A 110 6.57 2.58 3.20
CA ILE A 110 5.25 2.13 2.79
C ILE A 110 5.08 2.31 1.27
N LYS A 111 4.75 1.23 0.57
CA LYS A 111 4.45 1.24 -0.86
C LYS A 111 2.96 1.46 -1.13
N ASN A 112 2.09 0.78 -0.40
CA ASN A 112 0.64 0.89 -0.55
C ASN A 112 -0.07 0.64 0.78
N ILE A 113 -1.28 1.19 0.89
CA ILE A 113 -2.20 1.00 2.02
C ILE A 113 -3.60 0.81 1.44
N GLY A 114 -4.37 -0.13 1.98
CA GLY A 114 -5.75 -0.32 1.56
C GLY A 114 -6.64 -0.90 2.65
N VAL A 115 -7.93 -0.61 2.53
CA VAL A 115 -9.01 -1.24 3.30
C VAL A 115 -9.40 -2.55 2.61
N VAL A 116 -9.56 -3.63 3.36
CA VAL A 116 -9.90 -4.96 2.84
C VAL A 116 -11.01 -5.55 3.72
N PRO A 117 -12.02 -6.27 3.18
CA PRO A 117 -12.22 -6.61 1.76
C PRO A 117 -12.61 -5.39 0.91
N TYR A 118 -12.48 -5.54 -0.41
CA TYR A 118 -12.98 -4.56 -1.38
C TYR A 118 -14.43 -4.93 -1.73
N PRO A 119 -15.36 -3.95 -1.85
CA PRO A 119 -16.77 -4.24 -2.11
C PRO A 119 -16.97 -4.96 -3.45
N LYS A 120 -17.95 -5.86 -3.48
CA LYS A 120 -18.35 -6.62 -4.67
C LYS A 120 -19.85 -6.46 -4.88
N GLU A 121 -20.28 -6.38 -6.14
CA GLU A 121 -21.70 -6.30 -6.46
C GLU A 121 -22.49 -7.47 -5.86
N GLY A 122 -23.68 -7.18 -5.33
CA GLY A 122 -24.58 -8.18 -4.74
C GLY A 122 -24.09 -8.80 -3.41
N SER A 123 -22.95 -8.37 -2.88
CA SER A 123 -22.37 -8.91 -1.64
C SER A 123 -22.34 -7.86 -0.53
N LYS A 124 -22.85 -8.23 0.65
CA LYS A 124 -22.69 -7.42 1.86
C LYS A 124 -21.44 -7.87 2.61
N ILE A 125 -20.59 -6.92 3.01
CA ILE A 125 -19.42 -7.19 3.84
C ILE A 125 -19.84 -7.15 5.31
N ASP A 126 -19.43 -8.16 6.08
CA ASP A 126 -19.55 -8.10 7.54
C ASP A 126 -18.57 -7.06 8.10
N PRO A 127 -19.02 -6.09 8.91
CA PRO A 127 -18.14 -5.13 9.56
C PRO A 127 -16.89 -5.74 10.23
N GLU A 128 -16.98 -6.95 10.80
CA GLU A 128 -15.85 -7.61 11.48
C GLU A 128 -14.78 -8.15 10.51
N GLU A 129 -15.13 -8.35 9.24
CA GLU A 129 -14.18 -8.81 8.22
C GLU A 129 -13.20 -7.73 7.79
N TYR A 130 -13.49 -6.46 8.08
CA TYR A 130 -12.63 -5.37 7.67
C TYR A 130 -11.28 -5.37 8.40
N TYR A 131 -10.21 -5.11 7.66
CA TYR A 131 -8.87 -4.84 8.14
C TYR A 131 -8.12 -3.91 7.19
N LEU A 132 -7.05 -3.29 7.67
CA LEU A 132 -6.14 -2.53 6.81
C LEU A 132 -4.95 -3.40 6.40
N LYS A 133 -4.58 -3.33 5.13
CA LYS A 133 -3.41 -4.01 4.56
C LYS A 133 -2.38 -2.96 4.19
N ILE A 134 -1.17 -3.08 4.74
CA ILE A 134 -0.06 -2.16 4.48
C ILE A 134 1.07 -2.94 3.81
N GLY A 135 1.40 -2.54 2.58
CA GLY A 135 2.55 -3.03 1.85
C GLY A 135 3.77 -2.13 2.06
N TYR A 136 4.93 -2.71 2.41
CA TYR A 136 6.17 -1.98 2.64
C TYR A 136 7.36 -2.65 1.94
N LEU A 137 8.34 -1.83 1.56
CA LEU A 137 9.58 -2.30 0.97
C LEU A 137 10.51 -2.79 2.07
N LYS A 138 11.08 -3.98 1.89
CA LYS A 138 12.10 -4.50 2.81
C LYS A 138 13.32 -3.57 2.78
N GLN A 139 13.72 -3.06 3.94
CA GLN A 139 15.06 -2.51 4.13
C GLN A 139 15.95 -3.65 4.61
N ASP A 140 16.98 -3.94 3.84
CA ASP A 140 18.05 -4.87 4.22
C ASP A 140 18.92 -4.27 5.32
#